data_AF-A0A2E6GXU6-F1
#
_entry.id   AF-A0A2E6GXU6-F1
#
_cell.length_a   1.000
_cell.length_b   1.000
_cell.length_c   1.000
_cell.angle_alpha   90.00
_cell.angle_beta   90.00
_cell.angle_gamma   90.00
#
_symmetry.space_group_name_H-M   'P 1'
#
loop_
_entity.id
_entity.type
_entity.pdbx_description
1 polymer ?
#
loop_
_entity_poly.entity_id
_entity_poly.type
_entity_poly.pdbx_seq_one_letter_code
_entity_poly.pdbx_strand_id
1 'polypeptide(L)'
;TFFSSLVGIITVSLFQKINLLKPVVLAYLGTLSLIVSGIIWHFSDLPQDQVQAHSTLLAGLILMSFIIGFIALAVSNKINVYHSFLEGAKEGFESSIKIIPYLVGILVAIGVFRECGALDLLLDGIRFVISFFTDSTGFVDAMPTAIMKPLSGGGARAAMIETMDAYPLKESGGFLVESFPSFLSGVFQGSTETTFYVLAVYFGSVGIKNTRYALGAGLLADLAGIIAAIVISYIFYAY
;
A
#
# COMPACT_ATOMS: atom_id res chain seq x y z
N THR A 1 -0.02 3.20 5.36
CA THR A 1 -1.18 2.32 5.58
C THR A 1 -2.14 2.79 6.67
N PHE A 2 -1.72 2.99 7.93
CA PHE A 2 -2.65 3.32 9.03
C PHE A 2 -3.58 4.51 8.74
N PHE A 3 -3.05 5.64 8.27
CA PHE A 3 -3.84 6.81 7.87
C PHE A 3 -4.86 6.50 6.77
N SER A 4 -4.45 5.74 5.75
CA SER A 4 -5.32 5.28 4.67
C SER A 4 -6.48 4.44 5.21
N SER A 5 -6.18 3.45 6.05
CA SER A 5 -7.20 2.60 6.69
C SER A 5 -8.17 3.40 7.56
N LEU A 6 -7.67 4.37 8.33
CA LEU A 6 -8.51 5.23 9.17
C LEU A 6 -9.46 6.08 8.32
N VAL A 7 -8.98 6.70 7.25
CA VAL A 7 -9.82 7.47 6.33
C VAL A 7 -10.83 6.56 5.61
N GLY A 8 -10.43 5.36 5.22
CA GLY A 8 -11.36 4.36 4.66
C GLY A 8 -12.50 4.02 5.62
N ILE A 9 -12.18 3.71 6.89
CA ILE A 9 -13.17 3.42 7.93
C ILE A 9 -14.09 4.61 8.16
N ILE A 10 -13.54 5.83 8.27
CA ILE A 10 -14.33 7.05 8.46
C ILE A 10 -15.28 7.27 7.27
N THR A 11 -14.76 7.18 6.06
CA THR A 11 -15.52 7.41 4.82
C THR A 11 -16.67 6.42 4.69
N VAL A 12 -16.40 5.12 4.89
CA VAL A 12 -17.45 4.09 4.83
C VAL A 12 -18.47 4.29 5.96
N SER A 13 -18.03 4.66 7.16
CA SER A 13 -18.93 4.89 8.29
C SER A 13 -19.85 6.08 8.06
N LEU A 14 -19.36 7.15 7.42
CA LEU A 14 -20.20 8.29 7.03
C LEU A 14 -21.26 7.86 5.99
N PHE A 15 -20.87 7.13 4.95
CA PHE A 15 -21.83 6.66 3.93
C PHE A 15 -22.85 5.66 4.46
N GLN A 16 -22.44 4.76 5.35
CA GLN A 16 -23.30 3.75 5.95
C GLN A 16 -24.00 4.22 7.23
N LYS A 17 -23.76 5.46 7.67
CA LYS A 17 -24.27 6.02 8.94
C LYS A 17 -23.91 5.16 10.15
N ILE A 18 -22.73 4.55 10.14
CA ILE A 18 -22.19 3.80 11.28
C ILE A 18 -21.68 4.80 12.32
N ASN A 19 -22.16 4.66 13.56
CA ASN A 19 -21.67 5.49 14.66
C ASN A 19 -20.30 5.00 15.15
N LEU A 20 -19.24 5.74 14.79
CA LEU A 20 -17.86 5.46 15.20
C LEU A 20 -17.60 5.67 16.70
N LEU A 21 -18.47 6.44 17.38
CA LEU A 21 -18.33 6.73 18.81
C LEU A 21 -18.88 5.60 19.70
N LYS A 22 -19.32 4.48 19.11
CA LYS A 22 -19.70 3.31 19.89
C LYS A 22 -18.47 2.81 20.67
N PRO A 23 -18.60 2.50 21.98
CA PRO A 23 -17.48 2.09 22.82
C PRO A 23 -16.66 0.93 22.23
N VAL A 24 -17.33 -0.02 21.58
CA VAL A 24 -16.68 -1.17 20.93
C VAL A 24 -15.81 -0.73 19.75
N VAL A 25 -16.31 0.18 18.90
CA VAL A 25 -15.56 0.68 17.73
C VAL A 25 -14.38 1.53 18.19
N LEU A 26 -14.59 2.38 19.19
CA LEU A 26 -13.53 3.17 19.81
C LEU A 26 -12.48 2.28 20.49
N ALA A 27 -12.88 1.17 21.12
CA ALA A 27 -11.94 0.22 21.71
C ALA A 27 -11.03 -0.38 20.64
N TYR A 28 -11.59 -0.89 19.53
CA TYR A 28 -10.77 -1.44 18.44
C TYR A 28 -9.86 -0.39 17.80
N LEU A 29 -10.39 0.77 17.42
CA LEU A 29 -9.60 1.84 16.81
C LEU A 29 -8.55 2.39 17.77
N GLY A 30 -8.90 2.56 19.04
CA GLY A 30 -8.01 3.03 20.10
C GLY A 30 -6.87 2.05 20.36
N THR A 31 -7.17 0.75 20.50
CA THR A 31 -6.14 -0.28 20.66
C THR A 31 -5.21 -0.33 19.46
N LEU A 32 -5.72 -0.30 18.23
CA LEU A 32 -4.88 -0.29 17.03
C LEU A 32 -3.99 0.96 16.97
N SER A 33 -4.55 2.14 17.28
CA SER A 33 -3.82 3.41 17.32
C SER A 33 -2.70 3.38 18.36
N LEU A 34 -2.96 2.82 19.54
CA LEU A 34 -1.97 2.67 20.60
C LEU A 34 -0.84 1.72 20.19
N ILE A 35 -1.16 0.59 19.56
CA ILE A 35 -0.15 -0.35 19.04
C ILE A 35 0.73 0.33 18.01
N VAL A 36 0.14 1.01 17.02
CA VAL A 36 0.90 1.72 15.97
C VAL A 36 1.77 2.82 16.57
N SER A 37 1.22 3.63 17.48
CA SER A 37 1.98 4.70 18.14
C SER A 37 3.12 4.15 19.00
N GLY A 38 2.89 3.04 19.70
CA GLY A 38 3.91 2.36 20.50
C GLY A 38 5.04 1.78 19.64
N ILE A 39 4.71 1.23 18.47
CA ILE A 39 5.71 0.78 17.50
C ILE A 39 6.52 1.98 16.99
N ILE A 40 5.87 3.07 16.57
CA ILE A 40 6.57 4.27 16.11
C ILE A 40 7.52 4.80 17.18
N TRP A 41 7.07 4.88 18.43
CA TRP A 41 7.89 5.34 19.56
C TRP A 41 9.07 4.40 19.85
N HIS A 42 8.88 3.09 19.77
CA HIS A 42 9.98 2.14 19.96
C HIS A 42 11.05 2.24 18.86
N PHE A 43 10.61 2.44 17.62
CA PHE A 43 11.50 2.52 16.46
C PHE A 43 12.14 3.90 16.26
N SER A 44 11.61 4.98 16.86
CA SER A 44 12.14 6.33 16.70
C SER A 44 13.53 6.53 17.33
N ASP A 45 13.87 5.72 18.34
CA ASP A 45 15.13 5.85 19.08
C ASP A 45 16.22 4.89 18.57
N LEU A 46 15.89 4.02 17.59
CA LEU A 46 16.79 2.98 17.10
C LEU A 46 17.63 3.43 15.89
N PRO A 47 18.91 3.04 15.82
CA PRO A 47 19.72 3.18 14.61
C PRO A 47 19.10 2.46 13.39
N GLN A 48 19.23 3.04 12.19
CA GLN A 48 18.55 2.57 10.97
C GLN A 48 18.91 1.11 10.59
N ASP A 49 20.15 0.69 10.84
CA ASP A 49 20.64 -0.68 10.64
C ASP A 49 19.94 -1.69 11.57
N GLN A 50 19.70 -1.29 12.82
CA GLN A 50 18.96 -2.11 13.80
C GLN A 50 17.48 -2.17 13.48
N VAL A 51 16.89 -1.07 12.99
CA VAL A 51 15.50 -1.03 12.52
C VAL A 51 15.28 -2.09 11.44
N GLN A 52 16.13 -2.14 10.40
CA GLN A 52 15.96 -3.09 9.31
C GLN A 52 16.09 -4.55 9.76
N ALA A 53 17.07 -4.85 10.63
CA ALA A 53 17.27 -6.19 11.18
C ALA A 53 16.07 -6.64 12.03
N HIS A 54 15.60 -5.78 12.95
CA HIS A 54 14.45 -6.06 13.80
C HIS A 54 13.17 -6.22 12.99
N SER A 55 12.90 -5.34 12.02
CA SER A 55 11.71 -5.42 11.17
C SER A 55 11.66 -6.71 10.36
N THR A 56 12.79 -7.14 9.76
CA THR A 56 12.85 -8.36 8.94
C THR A 56 12.64 -9.61 9.79
N LEU A 57 13.29 -9.67 10.96
CA LEU A 57 13.16 -10.80 11.88
C LEU A 57 11.73 -10.91 12.43
N LEU A 58 11.15 -9.80 12.89
CA LEU A 58 9.78 -9.78 13.40
C LEU A 58 8.76 -10.15 12.32
N ALA A 59 8.88 -9.59 11.11
CA ALA A 59 7.99 -9.92 10.00
C ALA A 59 8.07 -11.41 9.62
N GLY A 60 9.28 -11.96 9.54
CA GLY A 60 9.51 -13.37 9.25
C GLY A 60 8.93 -14.29 10.33
N LEU A 61 9.16 -13.95 11.60
CA LEU A 61 8.61 -14.72 12.74
C LEU A 61 7.09 -14.68 12.76
N ILE A 62 6.46 -13.51 12.62
CA ILE A 62 5.00 -13.38 12.60
C ILE A 62 4.40 -14.21 11.46
N LEU A 63 4.94 -14.08 10.24
CA LEU A 63 4.47 -14.84 9.08
C LEU A 63 4.58 -16.36 9.32
N MET A 64 5.75 -16.81 9.80
CA MET A 64 6.00 -18.23 10.05
C MET A 64 5.10 -18.76 11.17
N SER A 65 4.95 -18.02 12.27
CA SER A 65 4.04 -18.37 13.37
C SER A 65 2.59 -18.44 12.91
N PHE A 66 2.16 -17.56 12.01
CA PHE A 66 0.81 -17.59 11.44
C PHE A 66 0.59 -18.87 10.61
N ILE A 67 1.52 -19.20 9.72
CA ILE A 67 1.46 -20.43 8.89
C ILE A 67 1.46 -21.69 9.78
N ILE A 68 2.42 -21.79 10.71
CA ILE A 68 2.51 -22.91 11.65
C ILE A 68 1.25 -22.98 12.51
N GLY A 69 0.70 -21.85 12.92
CA GLY A 69 -0.54 -21.76 13.68
C GLY A 69 -1.73 -22.40 12.95
N PHE A 70 -1.93 -22.09 11.66
CA PHE A 70 -2.98 -22.74 10.86
C PHE A 70 -2.76 -24.23 10.70
N ILE A 71 -1.53 -24.67 10.45
CA ILE A 71 -1.19 -26.09 10.33
C ILE A 71 -1.45 -26.80 11.67
N ALA A 72 -1.02 -26.23 12.79
CA ALA A 72 -1.23 -26.77 14.12
C ALA A 72 -2.72 -26.86 14.47
N LEU A 73 -3.51 -25.82 14.13
CA LEU A 73 -4.97 -25.84 14.29
C LEU A 73 -5.63 -26.90 13.42
N ALA A 74 -5.20 -27.07 12.17
CA ALA A 74 -5.73 -28.11 11.30
C ALA A 74 -5.41 -29.51 11.85
N VAL A 75 -4.18 -29.73 12.34
CA VAL A 75 -3.77 -30.99 12.97
C VAL A 75 -4.57 -31.25 14.26
N SER A 76 -4.76 -30.26 15.13
CA SER A 76 -5.53 -30.43 16.37
C SER A 76 -7.00 -30.73 16.12
N ASN A 77 -7.56 -30.19 15.04
CA ASN A 77 -8.91 -30.47 14.57
C ASN A 77 -9.00 -31.73 13.68
N LYS A 78 -7.91 -32.49 13.54
CA LYS A 78 -7.83 -33.73 12.73
C LYS A 78 -8.21 -33.51 11.25
N ILE A 79 -7.90 -32.34 10.72
CA ILE A 79 -8.10 -31.98 9.32
C ILE A 79 -6.88 -32.45 8.52
N ASN A 80 -7.12 -33.09 7.37
CA ASN A 80 -6.04 -33.44 6.44
C ASN A 80 -5.51 -32.18 5.75
N VAL A 81 -4.39 -31.66 6.27
CA VAL A 81 -3.75 -30.43 5.79
C VAL A 81 -3.38 -30.52 4.31
N TYR A 82 -2.82 -31.66 3.89
CA TYR A 82 -2.37 -31.84 2.51
C TYR A 82 -3.55 -31.83 1.53
N HIS A 83 -4.63 -32.56 1.85
CA HIS A 83 -5.83 -32.56 1.02
C HIS A 83 -6.46 -31.16 0.93
N SER A 84 -6.62 -30.49 2.07
CA SER A 84 -7.21 -29.14 2.14
C SER A 84 -6.38 -28.13 1.36
N PHE A 85 -5.04 -28.24 1.41
CA PHE A 85 -4.13 -27.43 0.60
C PHE A 85 -4.35 -27.67 -0.91
N LEU A 86 -4.42 -28.94 -1.34
CA LEU A 86 -4.63 -29.26 -2.76
C LEU A 86 -5.99 -28.76 -3.26
N GLU A 87 -7.04 -28.89 -2.47
CA GLU A 87 -8.37 -28.38 -2.77
C GLU A 87 -8.38 -26.86 -2.90
N GLY A 88 -7.86 -26.15 -1.90
CA GLY A 88 -7.71 -24.70 -1.94
C GLY A 88 -6.84 -24.20 -3.10
N ALA A 89 -5.78 -24.94 -3.46
CA ALA A 89 -4.95 -24.61 -4.61
C ALA A 89 -5.72 -24.71 -5.95
N LYS A 90 -6.59 -25.73 -6.10
CA LYS A 90 -7.46 -25.88 -7.28
C LYS A 90 -8.49 -24.76 -7.37
N GLU A 91 -9.19 -24.46 -6.28
CA GLU A 91 -10.16 -23.36 -6.23
C GLU A 91 -9.51 -21.99 -6.50
N GLY A 92 -8.30 -21.79 -5.97
CA GLY A 92 -7.48 -20.61 -6.24
C GLY A 92 -7.11 -20.48 -7.72
N PHE A 93 -6.83 -21.60 -8.40
CA PHE A 93 -6.54 -21.61 -9.84
C PHE A 93 -7.77 -21.20 -10.67
N GLU A 94 -8.95 -21.74 -10.37
CA GLU A 94 -10.20 -21.33 -11.04
C GLU A 94 -10.50 -19.84 -10.84
N SER A 95 -10.31 -19.34 -9.62
CA SER A 95 -10.48 -17.92 -9.29
C SER A 95 -9.49 -17.05 -10.08
N SER A 96 -8.24 -17.50 -10.20
CA SER A 96 -7.21 -16.79 -10.96
C SER A 96 -7.56 -16.67 -12.44
N ILE A 97 -8.10 -17.73 -13.07
CA ILE A 97 -8.55 -17.69 -14.47
C ILE A 97 -9.66 -16.64 -14.67
N LYS A 98 -10.62 -16.55 -13.74
CA LYS A 98 -11.70 -15.54 -13.82
C LYS A 98 -11.17 -14.11 -13.70
N ILE A 99 -10.07 -13.92 -12.97
CA ILE A 99 -9.47 -12.61 -12.69
C ILE A 99 -8.56 -12.13 -13.84
N ILE A 100 -7.84 -13.04 -14.52
CA ILE A 100 -6.85 -12.71 -15.56
C ILE A 100 -7.31 -11.65 -16.57
N PRO A 101 -8.53 -11.72 -17.18
CA PRO A 101 -8.96 -10.74 -18.16
C PRO A 101 -8.99 -9.30 -17.64
N TYR A 102 -9.42 -9.12 -16.38
CA TYR A 102 -9.44 -7.81 -15.73
C TYR A 102 -8.02 -7.29 -15.51
N LEU A 103 -7.09 -8.16 -15.11
CA LEU A 103 -5.69 -7.77 -14.89
C LEU A 103 -5.01 -7.37 -16.19
N VAL A 104 -5.20 -8.14 -17.25
CA VAL A 104 -4.65 -7.82 -18.57
C VAL A 104 -5.15 -6.46 -19.04
N GLY A 105 -6.45 -6.18 -18.91
CA GLY A 105 -7.02 -4.87 -19.27
C GLY A 105 -6.38 -3.71 -18.48
N ILE A 106 -6.22 -3.86 -17.17
CA ILE A 106 -5.58 -2.85 -16.32
C ILE A 106 -4.10 -2.66 -16.72
N LEU A 107 -3.35 -3.74 -16.92
CA LEU A 107 -1.93 -3.68 -17.30
C LEU A 107 -1.72 -3.04 -18.67
N VAL A 108 -2.61 -3.32 -19.64
CA VAL A 108 -2.59 -2.67 -20.96
C VAL A 108 -2.89 -1.18 -20.83
N ALA A 109 -3.93 -0.81 -20.07
CA ALA A 109 -4.29 0.60 -19.85
C ALA A 109 -3.15 1.38 -19.17
N ILE A 110 -2.49 0.77 -18.19
CA ILE A 110 -1.28 1.28 -17.56
C ILE A 110 -0.17 1.50 -18.59
N GLY A 111 0.11 0.49 -19.43
CA GLY A 111 1.14 0.57 -20.46
C GLY A 111 0.88 1.73 -21.42
N VAL A 112 -0.36 1.85 -21.91
CA VAL A 112 -0.76 2.98 -22.77
C VAL A 112 -0.62 4.31 -22.04
N PHE A 113 -1.08 4.42 -20.79
CA PHE A 113 -1.01 5.66 -20.00
C PHE A 113 0.43 6.16 -19.79
N ARG A 114 1.38 5.24 -19.66
CA ARG A 114 2.80 5.54 -19.52
C ARG A 114 3.44 5.90 -20.86
N GLU A 115 3.26 5.06 -21.88
CA GLU A 115 3.93 5.22 -23.18
C GLU A 115 3.37 6.39 -24.01
N CYS A 116 2.13 6.82 -23.78
CA CYS A 116 1.54 7.94 -24.51
C CYS A 116 1.93 9.33 -23.94
N GLY A 117 2.73 9.38 -22.86
CA GLY A 117 3.13 10.62 -22.19
C GLY A 117 2.06 11.26 -21.31
N ALA A 118 0.91 10.59 -21.12
CA ALA A 118 -0.16 11.12 -20.28
C ALA A 118 0.24 11.18 -18.79
N LEU A 119 1.04 10.21 -18.32
CA LEU A 119 1.61 10.25 -16.98
C LEU A 119 2.53 11.46 -16.81
N ASP A 120 3.43 11.72 -17.75
CA ASP A 120 4.36 12.85 -17.68
C ASP A 120 3.60 14.19 -17.67
N LEU A 121 2.61 14.34 -18.55
CA LEU A 121 1.75 15.52 -18.59
C LEU A 121 1.00 15.74 -17.25
N LEU A 122 0.52 14.66 -16.63
CA LEU A 122 -0.13 14.73 -15.33
C LEU A 122 0.86 15.18 -14.24
N LEU A 123 2.07 14.63 -14.22
CA LEU A 123 3.11 14.98 -13.25
C LEU A 123 3.57 16.43 -13.42
N ASP A 124 3.75 16.89 -14.66
CA ASP A 124 4.07 18.29 -14.96
C ASP A 124 2.96 19.24 -14.53
N GLY A 125 1.69 18.86 -14.77
CA GLY A 125 0.53 19.62 -14.30
C GLY A 125 0.48 19.72 -12.77
N ILE A 126 0.77 18.62 -12.07
CA ILE A 126 0.86 18.60 -10.61
C ILE A 126 2.00 19.50 -10.14
N ARG A 127 3.19 19.39 -10.76
CA ARG A 127 4.34 20.24 -10.43
C ARG A 127 4.01 21.72 -10.62
N PHE A 128 3.35 22.07 -11.72
CA PHE A 128 2.94 23.43 -12.04
C PHE A 128 1.93 23.97 -11.02
N VAL A 129 0.93 23.19 -10.63
CA VAL A 129 -0.05 23.64 -9.62
C VAL A 129 0.62 23.84 -8.26
N ILE A 130 1.55 22.97 -7.90
CA ILE A 130 2.15 22.95 -6.57
C ILE A 130 3.24 24.00 -6.42
N SER A 131 3.93 24.37 -7.51
CA SER A 131 4.90 25.46 -7.50
C SER A 131 4.28 26.82 -7.18
N PHE A 132 2.96 26.99 -7.28
CA PHE A 132 2.27 28.20 -6.78
C PHE A 132 2.21 28.27 -5.25
N PHE A 133 2.33 27.15 -4.55
CA PHE A 133 2.16 27.07 -3.10
C PHE A 133 3.46 26.77 -2.36
N THR A 134 4.43 26.11 -3.01
CA THR A 134 5.70 25.72 -2.40
C THR A 134 6.79 25.51 -3.45
N ASP A 135 8.03 25.84 -3.09
CA ASP A 135 9.21 25.53 -3.90
C ASP A 135 9.62 24.05 -3.80
N SER A 136 9.11 23.32 -2.79
CA SER A 136 9.44 21.92 -2.56
C SER A 136 8.57 20.99 -3.40
N THR A 137 8.92 20.84 -4.68
CA THR A 137 8.23 19.92 -5.61
C THR A 137 8.94 18.58 -5.77
N GLY A 138 9.98 18.30 -4.99
CA GLY A 138 10.80 17.08 -5.12
C GLY A 138 10.04 15.77 -4.92
N PHE A 139 8.89 15.80 -4.24
CA PHE A 139 8.04 14.62 -4.08
C PHE A 139 7.33 14.21 -5.39
N VAL A 140 7.16 15.14 -6.35
CA VAL A 140 6.52 14.86 -7.64
C VAL A 140 7.31 13.81 -8.42
N ASP A 141 8.63 13.81 -8.26
CA ASP A 141 9.54 12.83 -8.87
C ASP A 141 9.25 11.39 -8.40
N ALA A 142 8.68 11.22 -7.20
CA ALA A 142 8.29 9.92 -6.65
C ALA A 142 6.82 9.55 -6.91
N MET A 143 6.01 10.48 -7.43
CA MET A 143 4.58 10.27 -7.65
C MET A 143 4.20 9.22 -8.70
N PRO A 144 5.05 8.83 -9.70
CA PRO A 144 4.73 7.67 -10.54
C PRO A 144 4.31 6.45 -9.72
N THR A 145 5.03 6.11 -8.66
CA THR A 145 4.71 4.99 -7.77
C THR A 145 3.35 5.17 -7.09
N ALA A 146 3.06 6.37 -6.58
CA ALA A 146 1.81 6.69 -5.90
C ALA A 146 0.59 6.58 -6.83
N ILE A 147 0.69 7.09 -8.06
CA ILE A 147 -0.38 7.06 -9.07
C ILE A 147 -0.63 5.62 -9.54
N MET A 148 0.44 4.85 -9.69
CA MET A 148 0.37 3.47 -10.14
C MET A 148 -0.17 2.52 -9.08
N LYS A 149 0.00 2.83 -7.79
CA LYS A 149 -0.32 1.93 -6.68
C LYS A 149 -1.79 1.52 -6.62
N PRO A 150 -2.79 2.43 -6.72
CA PRO A 150 -4.21 2.06 -6.79
C PRO A 150 -4.54 1.14 -7.97
N LEU A 151 -3.79 1.24 -9.08
CA LEU A 151 -4.03 0.47 -10.29
C LEU A 151 -3.42 -0.93 -10.20
N SER A 152 -2.16 -1.03 -9.75
CA SER A 152 -1.40 -2.29 -9.70
C SER A 152 -0.21 -2.22 -8.76
N GLY A 153 -0.06 -3.24 -7.90
CA GLY A 153 1.07 -3.34 -6.98
C GLY A 153 2.39 -3.66 -7.68
N GLY A 154 2.33 -4.46 -8.76
CA GLY A 154 3.49 -4.75 -9.61
C GLY A 154 3.88 -3.55 -10.49
N GLY A 155 2.88 -2.84 -11.04
CA GLY A 155 3.11 -1.62 -11.81
C GLY A 155 3.73 -0.50 -10.97
N ALA A 156 3.25 -0.31 -9.74
CA ALA A 156 3.85 0.61 -8.78
C ALA A 156 5.27 0.22 -8.41
N ARG A 157 5.54 -1.09 -8.23
CA ARG A 157 6.90 -1.56 -7.94
C ARG A 157 7.86 -1.29 -9.10
N ALA A 158 7.41 -1.43 -10.35
CA ALA A 158 8.21 -1.07 -11.51
C ALA A 158 8.53 0.43 -11.52
N ALA A 159 7.53 1.29 -11.31
CA ALA A 159 7.72 2.74 -11.21
C ALA A 159 8.65 3.15 -10.05
N MET A 160 8.59 2.44 -8.93
CA MET A 160 9.49 2.62 -7.79
C MET A 160 10.94 2.33 -8.18
N ILE A 161 11.20 1.19 -8.84
CA ILE A 161 12.54 0.83 -9.30
C ILE A 161 13.07 1.86 -10.31
N GLU A 162 12.24 2.28 -11.27
CA GLU A 162 12.61 3.32 -12.24
C GLU A 162 12.94 4.66 -11.56
N THR A 163 12.20 5.03 -10.51
CA THR A 163 12.51 6.21 -9.71
C THR A 163 13.85 6.04 -9.00
N MET A 164 14.12 4.87 -8.43
CA MET A 164 15.39 4.55 -7.76
C MET A 164 16.59 4.59 -8.72
N ASP A 165 16.39 4.13 -9.95
CA ASP A 165 17.41 4.18 -11.01
C ASP A 165 17.66 5.61 -11.50
N ALA A 166 16.59 6.41 -11.66
CA ALA A 166 16.68 7.81 -12.09
C ALA A 166 17.27 8.74 -11.00
N TYR A 167 17.05 8.41 -9.73
CA TYR A 167 17.53 9.17 -8.58
C TYR A 167 18.41 8.30 -7.66
N PRO A 168 19.63 7.94 -8.11
CA PRO A 168 20.50 7.01 -7.41
C PRO A 168 20.94 7.54 -6.03
N LEU A 169 21.56 6.65 -5.25
CA LEU A 169 22.07 6.96 -3.91
C LEU A 169 22.96 8.21 -3.93
N LYS A 170 22.81 9.05 -2.92
CA LYS A 170 23.59 10.27 -2.72
C LYS A 170 24.60 10.05 -1.60
N GLU A 171 25.77 10.67 -1.72
CA GLU A 171 26.74 10.70 -0.64
C GLU A 171 26.31 11.73 0.42
N SER A 172 26.19 11.29 1.67
CA SER A 172 25.92 12.16 2.83
C SER A 172 26.75 11.68 4.02
N GLY A 173 27.61 12.54 4.55
CA GLY A 173 28.45 12.23 5.71
C GLY A 173 29.41 11.04 5.53
N GLY A 174 29.82 10.73 4.30
CA GLY A 174 30.70 9.59 3.98
C GLY A 174 29.98 8.24 3.79
N PHE A 175 28.64 8.24 3.79
CA PHE A 175 27.81 7.07 3.52
C PHE A 175 26.90 7.33 2.31
N LEU A 176 26.51 6.27 1.61
CA LEU A 176 25.51 6.34 0.55
C LEU A 176 24.11 6.22 1.17
N VAL A 177 23.27 7.23 0.94
CA VAL A 177 21.88 7.28 1.39
C VAL A 177 20.93 7.38 0.21
N GLU A 178 19.70 6.92 0.38
CA GLU A 178 18.66 7.07 -0.64
C GLU A 178 18.38 8.55 -0.90
N SER A 179 18.21 8.92 -2.17
CA SER A 179 17.71 10.26 -2.51
C SER A 179 16.24 10.40 -2.07
N PHE A 180 15.78 11.63 -1.84
CA PHE A 180 14.39 11.88 -1.41
C PHE A 180 13.33 11.23 -2.32
N PRO A 181 13.40 11.34 -3.66
CA PRO A 181 12.43 10.67 -4.53
C PRO A 181 12.47 9.14 -4.39
N SER A 182 13.66 8.55 -4.29
CA SER A 182 13.84 7.11 -4.10
C SER A 182 13.26 6.62 -2.78
N PHE A 183 13.58 7.31 -1.67
CA PHE A 183 13.03 7.02 -0.35
C PHE A 183 11.50 7.11 -0.34
N LEU A 184 10.95 8.23 -0.83
CA LEU A 184 9.49 8.44 -0.88
C LEU A 184 8.79 7.42 -1.80
N SER A 185 9.41 7.02 -2.90
CA SER A 185 8.86 5.97 -3.77
C SER A 185 8.70 4.63 -3.03
N GLY A 186 9.67 4.27 -2.18
CA GLY A 186 9.58 3.11 -1.29
C GLY A 186 8.45 3.25 -0.26
N VAL A 187 8.30 4.44 0.33
CA VAL A 187 7.20 4.73 1.27
C VAL A 187 5.85 4.62 0.57
N PHE A 188 5.68 5.14 -0.64
CA PHE A 188 4.46 4.99 -1.44
C PHE A 188 4.12 3.53 -1.71
N GLN A 189 5.12 2.71 -2.07
CA GLN A 189 4.93 1.28 -2.34
C GLN A 189 4.30 0.54 -1.15
N GLY A 190 4.57 0.99 0.08
CA GLY A 190 3.99 0.43 1.31
C GLY A 190 2.77 1.16 1.86
N SER A 191 2.37 2.31 1.32
CA SER A 191 1.45 3.22 2.02
C SER A 191 -0.04 3.05 1.70
N THR A 192 -0.38 2.52 0.53
CA THR A 192 -1.74 2.42 -0.01
C THR A 192 -2.02 1.05 -0.61
N GLU A 193 -3.28 0.80 -0.97
CA GLU A 193 -3.73 -0.47 -1.55
C GLU A 193 -3.79 -0.41 -3.08
N THR A 194 -4.04 -1.57 -3.70
CA THR A 194 -4.28 -1.67 -5.14
C THR A 194 -5.78 -1.57 -5.44
N THR A 195 -6.43 -0.45 -5.09
CA THR A 195 -7.89 -0.28 -5.08
C THR A 195 -8.60 -0.84 -6.32
N PHE A 196 -8.18 -0.49 -7.54
CA PHE A 196 -8.83 -0.99 -8.77
C PHE A 196 -8.63 -2.50 -8.96
N TYR A 197 -7.44 -3.01 -8.65
CA TYR A 197 -7.12 -4.43 -8.70
C TYR A 197 -7.95 -5.22 -7.68
N VAL A 198 -7.98 -4.77 -6.42
CA VAL A 198 -8.77 -5.33 -5.32
C VAL A 198 -10.25 -5.38 -5.71
N LEU A 199 -10.80 -4.29 -6.23
CA LEU A 199 -12.20 -4.25 -6.67
C LEU A 199 -12.44 -5.23 -7.84
N ALA A 200 -11.57 -5.27 -8.83
CA ALA A 200 -11.71 -6.20 -9.95
C ALA A 200 -11.63 -7.66 -9.51
N VAL A 201 -10.74 -7.99 -8.57
CA VAL A 201 -10.58 -9.34 -8.03
C VAL A 201 -11.77 -9.73 -7.17
N TYR A 202 -12.11 -8.93 -6.16
CA TYR A 202 -13.15 -9.26 -5.20
C TYR A 202 -14.55 -9.15 -5.80
N PHE A 203 -14.84 -8.14 -6.62
CA PHE A 203 -16.15 -8.04 -7.25
C PHE A 203 -16.26 -8.86 -8.55
N GLY A 204 -15.17 -8.98 -9.31
CA GLY A 204 -15.17 -9.80 -10.53
C GLY A 204 -15.32 -11.29 -10.24
N SER A 205 -14.70 -11.81 -9.17
CA SER A 205 -14.83 -13.22 -8.78
C SER A 205 -16.26 -13.67 -8.45
N VAL A 206 -17.11 -12.74 -7.99
CA VAL A 206 -18.52 -12.99 -7.65
C VAL A 206 -19.51 -12.28 -8.59
N GLY A 207 -19.05 -11.70 -9.71
CA GLY A 207 -19.89 -11.10 -10.75
C GLY A 207 -20.60 -9.79 -10.36
N ILE A 208 -20.12 -9.08 -9.34
CA ILE A 208 -20.69 -7.80 -8.91
C ILE A 208 -20.28 -6.70 -9.91
N LYS A 209 -21.27 -6.10 -10.57
CA LYS A 209 -21.07 -5.01 -11.55
C LYS A 209 -21.14 -3.61 -10.95
N ASN A 210 -21.85 -3.44 -9.83
CA ASN A 210 -22.08 -2.14 -9.20
C ASN A 210 -21.35 -2.07 -7.87
N THR A 211 -20.24 -1.33 -7.84
CA THR A 211 -19.37 -1.19 -6.67
C THR A 211 -19.86 -0.10 -5.69
N ARG A 212 -20.93 0.61 -6.05
CA ARG A 212 -21.60 1.67 -5.28
C ARG A 212 -20.60 2.74 -4.82
N TYR A 213 -20.19 2.71 -3.55
CA TYR A 213 -19.24 3.68 -2.96
C TYR A 213 -17.86 3.07 -2.67
N ALA A 214 -17.64 1.78 -2.94
CA ALA A 214 -16.39 1.10 -2.60
C ALA A 214 -15.18 1.70 -3.36
N LEU A 215 -15.35 2.02 -4.65
CA LEU A 215 -14.31 2.69 -5.43
C LEU A 215 -13.98 4.07 -4.87
N GLY A 216 -14.98 4.92 -4.64
CA GLY A 216 -14.77 6.26 -4.10
C GLY A 216 -14.13 6.24 -2.72
N ALA A 217 -14.58 5.35 -1.83
CA ALA A 217 -13.99 5.20 -0.49
C ALA A 217 -12.54 4.68 -0.55
N GLY A 218 -12.25 3.73 -1.44
CA GLY A 218 -10.89 3.23 -1.66
C GLY A 218 -9.95 4.31 -2.18
N LEU A 219 -10.37 5.07 -3.20
CA LEU A 219 -9.54 6.17 -3.74
C LEU A 219 -9.31 7.30 -2.74
N LEU A 220 -10.29 7.62 -1.89
CA LEU A 220 -10.10 8.59 -0.81
C LEU A 220 -9.13 8.08 0.26
N ALA A 221 -9.20 6.78 0.60
CA ALA A 221 -8.24 6.15 1.49
C ALA A 221 -6.82 6.15 0.87
N ASP A 222 -6.68 5.84 -0.41
CA ASP A 222 -5.39 5.90 -1.11
C ASP A 222 -4.84 7.33 -1.13
N LEU A 223 -5.66 8.32 -1.46
CA LEU A 223 -5.26 9.73 -1.44
C LEU A 223 -4.76 10.15 -0.05
N ALA A 224 -5.45 9.77 1.02
CA ALA A 224 -5.01 10.04 2.38
C ALA A 224 -3.67 9.36 2.71
N GLY A 225 -3.47 8.14 2.21
CA GLY A 225 -2.19 7.43 2.35
C GLY A 225 -1.06 8.11 1.58
N ILE A 226 -1.32 8.61 0.37
CA ILE A 226 -0.35 9.37 -0.43
C ILE A 226 0.04 10.67 0.29
N ILE A 227 -0.94 11.44 0.79
CA ILE A 227 -0.67 12.69 1.52
C ILE A 227 0.13 12.40 2.79
N ALA A 228 -0.27 11.38 3.57
CA ALA A 228 0.44 11.00 4.77
C ALA A 228 1.88 10.55 4.46
N ALA A 229 2.09 9.79 3.38
CA ALA A 229 3.42 9.38 2.93
C ALA A 229 4.30 10.59 2.62
N ILE A 230 3.79 11.57 1.86
CA ILE A 230 4.53 12.80 1.53
C ILE A 230 4.93 13.55 2.81
N VAL A 231 3.97 13.79 3.70
CA VAL A 231 4.20 14.55 4.94
C VAL A 231 5.21 13.83 5.85
N ILE A 232 5.02 12.54 6.08
CA ILE A 232 5.92 11.74 6.93
C ILE A 232 7.31 11.67 6.31
N SER A 233 7.40 11.49 4.99
CA SER A 233 8.70 11.49 4.32
C SER A 233 9.41 12.83 4.47
N TYR A 234 8.74 13.99 4.37
CA TYR A 234 9.38 15.27 4.64
C TYR A 234 9.79 15.47 6.10
N ILE A 235 9.08 14.86 7.05
CA ILE A 235 9.43 14.93 8.49
C ILE A 235 10.64 14.04 8.82
N PHE A 236 10.67 12.83 8.28
CA PHE A 236 11.65 11.80 8.65
C PHE A 236 12.84 11.71 7.71
N TYR A 237 12.74 12.25 6.49
CA TYR A 237 13.89 12.37 5.60
C TYR A 237 14.78 13.51 6.09
N ALA A 238 15.74 13.17 6.95
CA ALA A 238 16.69 14.11 7.54
C ALA A 238 18.09 13.84 6.96
N TYR A 239 18.33 14.29 5.72
CA TYR A 239 19.67 14.37 5.10
C TYR A 239 19.75 15.54 4.12
#